data_AF-A0A7J2SAP3-F1
#
_entry.id   AF-A0A7J2SAP3-F1
#
_cell.length_a   1.000
_cell.length_b   1.000
_cell.length_c   1.000
_cell.angle_alpha   90.00
_cell.angle_beta   90.00
_cell.angle_gamma   90.00
#
_symmetry.space_group_name_H-M   'P 1'
#
loop_
_entity.id
_entity.type
_entity.pdbx_description
1 polymer ?
#
loop_
_entity_poly.entity_id
_entity_poly.type
_entity_poly.pdbx_seq_one_letter_code
_entity_poly.pdbx_strand_id
1 'polypeptide(L)'
;MKAELHRVDAGAGWKIALWRYEGGEQPVIMCHGLLANRFSLDLNDKYSLARYLSKKKFDVWLLELRGRGRGYKRSYSPFTQPFKYDWTFDTYVEQDVPSAINYVKNICKKDIFWIGHSMGGMLAYAYANDFKGVVAIGSPAKFDETMKNLMELNKYLPFNLYQFAKTYLLLKGHAFWLPLFAGSVADADLIDEETKKKIIDILVNEGNIYEDVLNEFLIKAGDVTSTKVLSQLLFCAEINELCKYPRFPVMCKRFLKYPMLRKIFCSGSYDLKRFTAPILFVAGDKDKLAPPSAVKYAYENVS
;
A
#
# COMPACT_ATOMS: atom_id res chain seq x y z
N MET A 1 -3.92 -22.85 -11.44
CA MET A 1 -2.56 -22.44 -11.87
C MET A 1 -1.70 -22.28 -10.62
N LYS A 2 -0.44 -22.70 -10.62
CA LYS A 2 0.45 -22.57 -9.46
C LYS A 2 1.37 -21.37 -9.67
N ALA A 3 1.52 -20.52 -8.66
CA ALA A 3 2.45 -19.39 -8.70
C ALA A 3 3.85 -19.83 -8.26
N GLU A 4 4.88 -19.26 -8.89
CA GLU A 4 6.27 -19.34 -8.44
C GLU A 4 6.60 -18.16 -7.51
N LEU A 5 7.30 -18.40 -6.40
CA LEU A 5 7.70 -17.35 -5.46
C LEU A 5 9.17 -16.98 -5.65
N HIS A 6 9.42 -15.73 -6.01
CA HIS A 6 10.75 -15.12 -6.05
C HIS A 6 10.92 -14.17 -4.85
N ARG A 7 12.09 -14.21 -4.22
CA ARG A 7 12.46 -13.28 -3.15
C ARG A 7 13.59 -12.39 -3.61
N VAL A 8 13.37 -11.08 -3.56
CA VAL A 8 14.31 -10.09 -4.06
C VAL A 8 14.80 -9.25 -2.90
N ASP A 9 16.10 -9.00 -2.82
CA ASP A 9 16.66 -8.08 -1.84
C ASP A 9 16.16 -6.66 -2.12
N ALA A 10 15.74 -5.95 -1.07
CA ALA A 10 15.27 -4.58 -1.16
C ALA A 10 16.06 -3.65 -0.22
N GLY A 11 17.26 -4.06 0.23
CA GLY A 11 18.11 -3.30 1.13
C GLY A 11 17.71 -3.41 2.60
N ALA A 12 18.66 -3.02 3.48
CA ALA A 12 18.50 -3.03 4.94
C ALA A 12 18.01 -4.37 5.54
N GLY A 13 18.33 -5.50 4.88
CA GLY A 13 17.92 -6.85 5.29
C GLY A 13 16.47 -7.20 4.95
N TRP A 14 15.75 -6.33 4.24
CA TRP A 14 14.41 -6.61 3.74
C TRP A 14 14.46 -7.37 2.41
N LYS A 15 13.55 -8.32 2.28
CA LYS A 15 13.25 -8.98 1.01
C LYS A 15 11.79 -8.73 0.65
N ILE A 16 11.55 -8.33 -0.59
CA ILE A 16 10.22 -8.30 -1.20
C ILE A 16 9.92 -9.65 -1.86
N ALA A 17 8.64 -9.95 -2.04
CA ALA A 17 8.20 -11.14 -2.74
C ALA A 17 7.57 -10.78 -4.08
N LEU A 18 7.85 -11.60 -5.09
CA LEU A 18 7.22 -11.55 -6.40
C LEU A 18 6.64 -12.92 -6.69
N TRP A 19 5.31 -13.00 -6.80
CA TRP A 19 4.62 -14.23 -7.18
C TRP A 19 4.34 -14.21 -8.67
N ARG A 20 4.92 -15.17 -9.38
CA ARG A 20 4.87 -15.25 -10.84
C ARG A 20 3.83 -16.25 -11.30
N TYR A 21 2.96 -15.82 -12.21
CA TYR A 21 2.16 -16.70 -13.06
C TYR A 21 2.71 -16.62 -14.47
N GLU A 22 3.43 -17.66 -14.89
CA GLU A 22 3.93 -17.76 -16.26
C GLU A 22 2.76 -17.80 -17.24
N GLY A 23 2.87 -17.03 -18.33
CA GLY A 23 1.82 -16.95 -19.35
C GLY A 23 2.40 -16.74 -20.74
N GLY A 24 3.00 -15.56 -20.97
CA GLY A 24 3.70 -15.23 -22.21
C GLY A 24 4.97 -14.43 -21.95
N GLU A 25 5.39 -13.59 -22.90
CA GLU A 25 6.69 -12.91 -22.79
C GLU A 25 6.64 -11.50 -22.22
N GLN A 26 5.48 -10.83 -22.24
CA GLN A 26 5.38 -9.44 -21.82
C GLN A 26 5.16 -9.37 -20.30
N PRO A 27 6.14 -8.87 -19.52
CA PRO A 27 6.00 -8.76 -18.07
C PRO A 27 5.00 -7.67 -17.67
N VAL A 28 4.19 -8.00 -16.67
CA VAL A 28 3.30 -7.09 -15.95
C VAL A 28 3.56 -7.25 -14.45
N ILE A 29 4.03 -6.19 -13.79
CA ILE A 29 4.08 -6.16 -12.33
C ILE A 29 2.76 -5.60 -11.81
N MET A 30 2.15 -6.31 -10.85
CA MET A 30 0.93 -5.87 -10.18
C MET A 30 1.22 -5.56 -8.71
N CYS A 31 0.87 -4.36 -8.24
CA CYS A 31 1.17 -3.89 -6.89
C CYS A 31 -0.09 -3.55 -6.10
N HIS A 32 -0.16 -4.08 -4.88
CA HIS A 32 -1.29 -3.93 -3.97
C HIS A 32 -1.33 -2.54 -3.30
N GLY A 33 -2.46 -2.25 -2.65
CA GLY A 33 -2.70 -1.02 -1.91
C GLY A 33 -2.07 -0.98 -0.50
N LEU A 34 -2.39 0.09 0.23
CA LEU A 34 -2.04 0.24 1.64
C LEU A 34 -2.71 -0.86 2.47
N LEU A 35 -2.01 -1.41 3.48
CA LEU A 35 -2.50 -2.48 4.37
C LEU A 35 -3.02 -3.73 3.63
N ALA A 36 -2.64 -3.90 2.37
CA ALA A 36 -3.02 -5.04 1.55
C ALA A 36 -1.79 -5.91 1.21
N ASN A 37 -2.06 -7.04 0.56
CA ASN A 37 -1.09 -7.94 -0.04
C ASN A 37 -1.57 -8.44 -1.42
N ARG A 38 -0.89 -9.43 -2.00
CA ARG A 38 -1.22 -9.99 -3.33
C ARG A 38 -2.66 -10.47 -3.49
N PHE A 39 -3.31 -10.94 -2.42
CA PHE A 39 -4.68 -11.47 -2.48
C PHE A 39 -5.71 -10.39 -2.85
N SER A 40 -5.33 -9.11 -2.78
CA SER A 40 -6.15 -8.01 -3.33
C SER A 40 -6.29 -8.05 -4.87
N LEU A 41 -5.39 -8.76 -5.55
CA LEU A 41 -5.32 -8.86 -7.01
C LEU A 41 -5.39 -10.32 -7.51
N ASP A 42 -5.22 -11.27 -6.60
CA ASP A 42 -5.28 -12.73 -6.79
C ASP A 42 -5.95 -13.43 -5.61
N LEU A 43 -7.26 -13.23 -5.44
CA LEU A 43 -7.99 -13.73 -4.27
C LEU A 43 -8.11 -15.27 -4.27
N ASN A 44 -8.63 -15.81 -5.37
CA ASN A 44 -8.80 -17.24 -5.59
C ASN A 44 -8.86 -17.59 -7.10
N ASP A 45 -9.08 -18.86 -7.44
CA ASP A 45 -9.10 -19.32 -8.83
C ASP A 45 -10.20 -18.69 -9.70
N LYS A 46 -11.30 -18.24 -9.09
CA LYS A 46 -12.44 -17.61 -9.76
C LYS A 46 -12.27 -16.09 -9.86
N TYR A 47 -11.78 -15.45 -8.80
CA TYR A 47 -11.62 -14.00 -8.70
C TYR A 47 -10.14 -13.63 -8.61
N SER A 48 -9.50 -13.49 -9.78
CA SER A 48 -8.09 -13.12 -9.87
C SER A 48 -7.78 -12.43 -11.18
N LEU A 49 -7.45 -11.14 -11.10
CA LEU A 49 -6.97 -10.38 -12.25
C LEU A 49 -5.61 -10.93 -12.72
N ALA A 50 -4.77 -11.36 -11.78
CA ALA A 50 -3.46 -11.92 -12.11
C ALA A 50 -3.56 -13.20 -12.95
N ARG A 51 -4.39 -14.16 -12.54
CA ARG A 51 -4.62 -15.41 -13.28
C ARG A 51 -5.32 -15.14 -14.61
N TYR A 52 -6.23 -14.18 -14.66
CA TYR A 52 -6.88 -13.76 -15.91
C TYR A 52 -5.85 -13.25 -16.92
N LEU A 53 -4.96 -12.34 -16.52
CA LEU A 53 -3.93 -11.77 -17.40
C LEU A 53 -2.91 -12.83 -17.85
N SER A 54 -2.52 -13.75 -16.96
CA SER A 54 -1.65 -14.87 -17.35
C SER A 54 -2.29 -15.76 -18.41
N LYS A 55 -3.60 -16.07 -18.29
CA LYS A 55 -4.36 -16.76 -19.34
C LYS A 55 -4.43 -15.97 -20.66
N LYS A 56 -4.34 -14.64 -20.59
CA LYS A 56 -4.22 -13.72 -21.74
C LYS A 56 -2.77 -13.55 -22.23
N LYS A 57 -1.85 -14.43 -21.82
CA LYS A 57 -0.46 -14.50 -22.28
C LYS A 57 0.42 -13.33 -21.84
N PHE A 58 0.12 -12.72 -20.68
CA PHE A 58 1.07 -11.87 -19.97
C PHE A 58 1.92 -12.71 -19.00
N ASP A 59 3.16 -12.30 -18.77
CA ASP A 59 3.99 -12.82 -17.68
C ASP A 59 3.69 -12.01 -16.43
N VAL A 60 2.91 -12.55 -15.50
CA VAL A 60 2.33 -11.76 -14.41
C VAL A 60 3.14 -11.92 -13.14
N TRP A 61 3.54 -10.80 -12.55
CA TRP A 61 4.37 -10.72 -11.34
C TRP A 61 3.63 -9.92 -10.26
N LEU A 62 3.07 -10.59 -9.26
CA LEU A 62 2.42 -9.96 -8.11
C LEU A 62 3.48 -9.53 -7.09
N LEU A 63 3.69 -8.22 -6.97
CA LEU A 63 4.59 -7.62 -6.01
C LEU A 63 3.95 -7.53 -4.63
N GLU A 64 4.61 -8.12 -3.65
CA GLU A 64 4.41 -7.86 -2.24
C GLU A 64 5.59 -7.06 -1.69
N LEU A 65 5.30 -5.83 -1.29
CA LEU A 65 6.25 -4.88 -0.73
C LEU A 65 6.81 -5.37 0.62
N ARG A 66 7.85 -4.73 1.17
CA ARG A 66 8.53 -5.21 2.40
C ARG A 66 7.61 -5.32 3.63
N GLY A 67 7.76 -6.34 4.45
CA GLY A 67 6.92 -6.55 5.65
C GLY A 67 5.62 -7.32 5.38
N ARG A 68 5.28 -7.58 4.12
CA ARG A 68 4.16 -8.43 3.72
C ARG A 68 4.60 -9.89 3.85
N GLY A 69 3.66 -10.80 4.03
CA GLY A 69 4.02 -12.18 4.36
C GLY A 69 2.90 -13.18 4.48
N ARG A 70 1.71 -12.88 3.95
CA ARG A 70 0.60 -13.80 4.14
C ARG A 70 0.83 -15.10 3.35
N GLY A 71 0.96 -16.21 4.08
CA GLY A 71 1.23 -17.53 3.50
C GLY A 71 2.69 -17.78 3.11
N TYR A 72 3.65 -16.97 3.60
CA TYR A 72 5.09 -17.24 3.47
C TYR A 72 5.92 -16.54 4.57
N LYS A 73 7.19 -16.94 4.72
CA LYS A 73 8.06 -16.38 5.77
C LYS A 73 8.46 -14.92 5.48
N ARG A 74 8.07 -13.96 6.32
CA ARG A 74 8.56 -12.56 6.28
C ARG A 74 10.07 -12.48 6.56
N SER A 75 10.72 -11.38 6.17
CA SER A 75 12.10 -11.09 6.62
C SER A 75 12.16 -10.92 8.14
N TYR A 76 11.18 -10.21 8.71
CA TYR A 76 11.09 -9.92 10.14
C TYR A 76 9.64 -10.07 10.60
N SER A 77 9.44 -10.63 11.79
CA SER A 77 8.10 -10.73 12.39
C SER A 77 7.72 -9.40 13.05
N PRO A 78 6.50 -8.87 12.83
CA PRO A 78 6.06 -7.66 13.51
C PRO A 78 5.90 -7.90 15.03
N PHE A 79 5.67 -9.14 15.46
CA PHE A 79 5.46 -9.50 16.86
C PHE A 79 6.77 -9.59 17.64
N THR A 80 7.83 -10.14 17.03
CA THR A 80 9.12 -10.35 17.72
C THR A 80 10.16 -9.29 17.37
N GLN A 81 10.02 -8.62 16.22
CA GLN A 81 10.94 -7.60 15.74
C GLN A 81 10.21 -6.32 15.26
N PRO A 82 9.32 -5.73 16.08
CA PRO A 82 8.52 -4.56 15.69
C PRO A 82 9.37 -3.35 15.32
N PHE A 83 10.55 -3.17 15.93
CA PHE A 83 11.47 -2.07 15.63
C PHE A 83 12.03 -2.11 14.20
N LYS A 84 11.96 -3.26 13.52
CA LYS A 84 12.32 -3.36 12.09
C LYS A 84 11.28 -2.68 11.21
N TYR A 85 10.04 -2.53 11.68
CA TYR A 85 8.92 -1.95 10.94
C TYR A 85 8.98 -0.42 10.89
N ASP A 86 10.12 0.08 10.42
CA ASP A 86 10.49 1.49 10.44
C ASP A 86 10.92 1.95 9.04
N TRP A 87 9.95 2.14 8.14
CA TRP A 87 10.20 2.59 6.77
C TRP A 87 9.06 3.49 6.29
N THR A 88 9.33 4.29 5.27
CA THR A 88 8.41 5.30 4.74
C THR A 88 7.83 4.86 3.39
N PHE A 89 6.86 5.61 2.87
CA PHE A 89 6.43 5.44 1.47
C PHE A 89 7.61 5.68 0.52
N ASP A 90 8.50 6.62 0.85
CA ASP A 90 9.73 6.88 0.06
C ASP A 90 10.60 5.64 -0.03
N THR A 91 10.67 4.83 1.03
CA THR A 91 11.42 3.58 1.00
C THR A 91 10.85 2.60 -0.04
N TYR A 92 9.53 2.57 -0.26
CA TYR A 92 8.96 1.78 -1.34
C TYR A 92 9.38 2.31 -2.71
N VAL A 93 9.32 3.63 -2.90
CA VAL A 93 9.67 4.30 -4.16
C VAL A 93 11.15 4.13 -4.50
N GLU A 94 12.02 4.29 -3.50
CA GLU A 94 13.48 4.32 -3.68
C GLU A 94 14.13 2.93 -3.65
N GLN A 95 13.47 1.93 -3.07
CA GLN A 95 14.05 0.60 -2.89
C GLN A 95 13.16 -0.53 -3.43
N ASP A 96 11.93 -0.69 -2.95
CA ASP A 96 11.09 -1.85 -3.29
C ASP A 96 10.71 -1.88 -4.78
N VAL A 97 10.20 -0.76 -5.29
CA VAL A 97 9.78 -0.60 -6.69
C VAL A 97 10.94 -0.85 -7.66
N PRO A 98 12.10 -0.16 -7.56
CA PRO A 98 13.22 -0.42 -8.45
C PRO A 98 13.79 -1.83 -8.28
N SER A 99 13.81 -2.41 -7.08
CA SER A 99 14.27 -3.80 -6.88
C SER A 99 13.38 -4.79 -7.62
N ALA A 100 12.06 -4.61 -7.56
CA ALA A 100 11.10 -5.45 -8.28
C ALA A 100 11.24 -5.30 -9.81
N ILE A 101 11.27 -4.06 -10.29
CA ILE A 101 11.41 -3.74 -11.72
C ILE A 101 12.71 -4.32 -12.27
N ASN A 102 13.84 -4.05 -11.62
CA ASN A 102 15.15 -4.55 -12.07
C ASN A 102 15.21 -6.07 -12.07
N TYR A 103 14.65 -6.73 -11.06
CA TYR A 103 14.60 -8.19 -11.00
C TYR A 103 13.81 -8.78 -12.18
N VAL A 104 12.61 -8.26 -12.44
CA VAL A 104 11.76 -8.74 -13.55
C VAL A 104 12.38 -8.40 -14.90
N LYS A 105 12.91 -7.18 -15.10
CA LYS A 105 13.64 -6.82 -16.34
C LYS A 105 14.84 -7.75 -16.58
N ASN A 106 15.55 -8.14 -15.53
CA ASN A 106 16.70 -9.05 -15.65
C ASN A 106 16.31 -10.46 -16.09
N ILE A 107 15.14 -10.95 -15.70
CA ILE A 107 14.62 -12.26 -16.10
C ILE A 107 14.00 -12.19 -17.50
N CYS A 108 13.08 -11.26 -17.71
CA CYS A 108 12.26 -11.21 -18.91
C CYS A 108 12.95 -10.49 -20.09
N LYS A 109 13.99 -9.69 -19.83
CA LYS A 109 14.71 -8.85 -20.83
C LYS A 109 13.77 -7.94 -21.63
N LYS A 110 12.72 -7.41 -20.98
CA LYS A 110 11.72 -6.53 -21.59
C LYS A 110 11.30 -5.42 -20.65
N ASP A 111 10.79 -4.33 -21.21
CA ASP A 111 10.11 -3.29 -20.43
C ASP A 111 8.80 -3.82 -19.83
N ILE A 112 8.42 -3.21 -18.72
CA ILE A 112 7.38 -3.73 -17.82
C ILE A 112 6.13 -2.87 -17.89
N PHE A 113 4.96 -3.51 -17.98
CA PHE A 113 3.71 -2.85 -17.63
C PHE A 113 3.50 -2.89 -16.12
N TRP A 114 2.92 -1.84 -15.55
CA TRP A 114 2.56 -1.80 -14.14
C TRP A 114 1.05 -1.71 -13.97
N ILE A 115 0.50 -2.49 -13.04
CA ILE A 115 -0.88 -2.35 -12.57
C ILE A 115 -0.85 -2.09 -11.07
N GLY A 116 -1.25 -0.88 -10.67
CA GLY A 116 -1.23 -0.46 -9.28
C GLY A 116 -2.64 -0.22 -8.76
N HIS A 117 -3.02 -0.86 -7.65
CA HIS A 117 -4.24 -0.55 -6.93
C HIS A 117 -3.96 0.39 -5.76
N SER A 118 -4.72 1.47 -5.63
CA SER A 118 -4.58 2.45 -4.54
C SER A 118 -3.13 2.92 -4.42
N MET A 119 -2.49 2.72 -3.25
CA MET A 119 -1.07 2.99 -3.03
C MET A 119 -0.14 2.39 -4.09
N GLY A 120 -0.47 1.22 -4.66
CA GLY A 120 0.31 0.61 -5.73
C GLY A 120 0.40 1.47 -6.99
N GLY A 121 -0.65 2.23 -7.33
CA GLY A 121 -0.59 3.20 -8.43
C GLY A 121 0.12 4.49 -8.02
N MET A 122 -0.01 4.90 -6.75
CA MET A 122 0.76 6.02 -6.19
C MET A 122 2.26 5.83 -6.32
N LEU A 123 2.72 4.62 -6.06
CA LEU A 123 4.12 4.24 -6.20
C LEU A 123 4.62 4.38 -7.64
N ALA A 124 3.77 4.08 -8.64
CA ALA A 124 4.16 4.18 -10.04
C ALA A 124 4.49 5.63 -10.44
N TYR A 125 3.61 6.58 -10.15
CA TYR A 125 3.89 7.98 -10.50
C TYR A 125 4.86 8.69 -9.55
N ALA A 126 5.02 8.21 -8.31
CA ALA A 126 6.10 8.69 -7.44
C ALA A 126 7.49 8.23 -7.93
N TYR A 127 7.58 7.01 -8.48
CA TYR A 127 8.81 6.46 -9.05
C TYR A 127 9.12 7.04 -10.44
N ALA A 128 8.09 7.23 -11.28
CA ALA A 128 8.11 7.93 -12.56
C ALA A 128 9.06 7.45 -13.65
N ASN A 129 9.67 6.26 -13.51
CA ASN A 129 10.64 5.75 -14.47
C ASN A 129 10.33 4.30 -14.87
N ASP A 130 10.95 3.84 -15.96
CA ASP A 130 11.09 2.42 -16.31
C ASP A 130 9.82 1.62 -16.62
N PHE A 131 8.71 2.29 -16.95
CA PHE A 131 7.46 1.64 -17.37
C PHE A 131 7.24 1.69 -18.88
N LYS A 132 6.80 0.56 -19.45
CA LYS A 132 6.20 0.50 -20.79
C LYS A 132 4.81 1.16 -20.82
N GLY A 133 4.10 1.08 -19.71
CA GLY A 133 2.80 1.69 -19.50
C GLY A 133 2.23 1.32 -18.13
N VAL A 134 1.27 2.08 -17.65
CA VAL A 134 0.73 1.95 -16.29
C VAL A 134 -0.80 1.90 -16.32
N VAL A 135 -1.40 1.06 -15.48
CA VAL A 135 -2.82 1.11 -15.11
C VAL A 135 -2.91 1.42 -13.63
N ALA A 136 -3.52 2.54 -13.29
CA ALA A 136 -3.73 3.00 -11.91
C ALA A 136 -5.21 2.86 -11.55
N ILE A 137 -5.52 2.02 -10.56
CA ILE A 137 -6.89 1.68 -10.16
C ILE A 137 -7.16 2.26 -8.77
N GLY A 138 -8.08 3.23 -8.67
CA GLY A 138 -8.42 3.88 -7.40
C GLY A 138 -7.21 4.53 -6.74
N SER A 139 -6.32 5.15 -7.53
CA SER A 139 -5.03 5.67 -7.05
C SER A 139 -5.04 7.21 -7.02
N PRO A 140 -5.12 7.82 -5.82
CA PRO A 140 -5.23 9.27 -5.71
C PRO A 140 -3.87 9.94 -5.52
N ALA A 141 -3.69 11.14 -6.08
CA ALA A 141 -2.51 11.99 -5.81
C ALA A 141 -2.83 13.19 -4.89
N LYS A 142 -4.09 13.30 -4.49
CA LYS A 142 -4.64 14.21 -3.48
C LYS A 142 -5.51 13.43 -2.53
N PHE A 143 -5.67 13.91 -1.30
CA PHE A 143 -6.48 13.22 -0.32
C PHE A 143 -7.53 14.20 0.18
N ASP A 144 -8.79 13.77 0.06
CA ASP A 144 -9.93 14.55 0.48
C ASP A 144 -10.14 14.45 2.00
N GLU A 145 -11.23 15.04 2.47
CA GLU A 145 -11.60 15.05 3.88
C GLU A 145 -11.94 13.65 4.42
N THR A 146 -12.34 12.72 3.55
CA THR A 146 -12.65 11.33 3.90
C THR A 146 -11.40 10.57 4.33
N MET A 147 -10.32 10.68 3.55
CA MET A 147 -9.01 10.13 3.92
C MET A 147 -8.45 10.77 5.18
N LYS A 148 -8.66 12.08 5.37
CA LYS A 148 -8.31 12.76 6.62
C LYS A 148 -9.07 12.14 7.79
N ASN A 149 -10.40 12.05 7.73
CA ASN A 149 -11.23 11.51 8.81
C ASN A 149 -10.87 10.06 9.16
N LEU A 150 -10.57 9.21 8.16
CA LEU A 150 -10.13 7.84 8.40
C LEU A 150 -8.74 7.78 9.07
N MET A 151 -7.83 8.69 8.73
CA MET A 151 -6.51 8.77 9.34
C MET A 151 -6.52 9.53 10.68
N GLU A 152 -7.50 10.40 10.93
CA GLU A 152 -7.74 11.06 12.23
C GLU A 152 -8.22 10.05 13.29
N LEU A 153 -8.92 8.98 12.91
CA LEU A 153 -9.20 7.84 13.81
C LEU A 153 -7.89 7.24 14.37
N ASN A 154 -6.79 7.33 13.62
CA ASN A 154 -5.45 6.91 14.06
C ASN A 154 -4.83 7.87 15.10
N LYS A 155 -5.32 9.11 15.26
CA LYS A 155 -4.86 10.02 16.32
C LYS A 155 -5.39 9.65 17.71
N TYR A 156 -6.51 8.94 17.76
CA TYR A 156 -7.05 8.37 19.00
C TYR A 156 -6.38 7.04 19.37
N LEU A 157 -5.50 6.52 18.52
CA LEU A 157 -4.61 5.41 18.83
C LEU A 157 -3.28 5.98 19.35
N PRO A 158 -3.04 5.98 20.66
CA PRO A 158 -1.84 6.61 21.20
C PRO A 158 -0.59 5.85 20.75
N PHE A 159 0.40 6.63 20.30
CA PHE A 159 1.80 6.24 20.07
C PHE A 159 2.46 5.51 21.26
N ASN A 160 1.81 5.53 22.43
CA ASN A 160 2.23 4.87 23.67
C ASN A 160 1.64 3.48 23.90
N LEU A 161 0.78 2.94 23.03
CA LEU A 161 0.22 1.61 23.27
C LEU A 161 1.34 0.55 23.32
N TYR A 162 2.35 0.61 22.44
CA TYR A 162 3.47 -0.35 22.44
C TYR A 162 4.29 -0.34 23.74
N GLN A 163 4.53 0.83 24.34
CA GLN A 163 5.24 0.93 25.63
C GLN A 163 4.33 0.59 26.82
N PHE A 164 3.04 0.94 26.76
CA PHE A 164 2.05 0.58 27.76
C PHE A 164 1.79 -0.94 27.78
N ALA A 165 1.75 -1.58 26.61
CA ALA A 165 1.73 -3.03 26.44
C ALA A 165 2.92 -3.66 27.16
N LYS A 166 4.12 -3.15 26.88
CA LYS A 166 5.38 -3.68 27.39
C LYS A 166 5.45 -3.61 28.92
N THR A 167 4.98 -2.52 29.54
CA THR A 167 4.95 -2.38 31.01
C THR A 167 3.81 -3.18 31.66
N TYR A 168 2.64 -3.28 31.02
CA TYR A 168 1.49 -4.04 31.53
C TYR A 168 1.68 -5.57 31.43
N LEU A 169 2.34 -6.05 30.35
CA LEU A 169 2.67 -7.47 30.14
C LEU A 169 3.74 -8.01 31.10
N LEU A 170 4.65 -7.16 31.58
CA LEU A 170 5.66 -7.53 32.59
C LEU A 170 5.08 -7.73 34.00
N LEU A 171 3.92 -7.14 34.30
CA LEU A 171 3.35 -7.11 35.65
C LEU A 171 2.27 -8.15 35.92
N LYS A 172 1.69 -8.79 34.90
CA LYS A 172 0.51 -9.67 35.08
C LYS A 172 0.56 -11.06 34.44
N GLY A 173 1.62 -11.46 33.75
CA GLY A 173 1.77 -12.87 33.32
C GLY A 173 0.66 -13.43 32.42
N HIS A 174 -0.18 -12.57 31.84
CA HIS A 174 -1.26 -12.96 30.93
C HIS A 174 -0.92 -12.51 29.51
N ALA A 175 -0.65 -13.49 28.66
CA ALA A 175 -0.31 -13.33 27.25
C ALA A 175 -1.56 -13.10 26.41
N PHE A 176 -1.84 -11.85 26.06
CA PHE A 176 -2.35 -11.39 24.76
C PHE A 176 -2.59 -9.89 24.90
N TRP A 177 -2.96 -9.21 23.81
CA TRP A 177 -3.56 -7.87 23.78
C TRP A 177 -2.62 -6.69 23.55
N LEU A 178 -2.54 -6.32 22.26
CA LEU A 178 -2.57 -4.93 21.85
C LEU A 178 -3.02 -4.80 20.36
N PRO A 179 -4.18 -4.19 20.05
CA PRO A 179 -4.63 -4.03 18.68
C PRO A 179 -4.13 -2.70 18.09
N LEU A 180 -2.88 -2.71 17.68
CA LEU A 180 -2.37 -1.93 16.56
C LEU A 180 -1.68 -2.99 15.71
N PHE A 181 -2.01 -3.09 14.43
CA PHE A 181 -1.71 -4.22 13.52
C PHE A 181 -2.82 -5.27 13.45
N ALA A 182 -3.76 -5.07 12.51
CA ALA A 182 -4.64 -6.12 12.01
C ALA A 182 -4.69 -6.01 10.49
N GLY A 183 -3.58 -6.41 9.87
CA GLY A 183 -3.52 -6.74 8.45
C GLY A 183 -4.23 -8.05 8.15
N SER A 184 -5.42 -8.27 8.70
CA SER A 184 -6.21 -9.48 8.47
C SER A 184 -7.53 -9.31 9.20
N VAL A 185 -8.64 -9.61 8.54
CA VAL A 185 -9.94 -9.84 9.21
C VAL A 185 -9.94 -11.17 9.99
N ALA A 186 -8.76 -11.72 10.29
CA ALA A 186 -8.59 -12.70 11.37
C ALA A 186 -8.68 -12.05 12.76
N ASP A 187 -8.64 -10.72 12.86
CA ASP A 187 -8.91 -9.95 14.09
C ASP A 187 -10.36 -9.40 14.14
N ALA A 188 -11.24 -9.85 13.24
CA ALA A 188 -12.62 -9.35 13.10
C ALA A 188 -13.48 -9.55 14.35
N ASP A 189 -13.16 -10.54 15.17
CA ASP A 189 -13.91 -10.87 16.39
C ASP A 189 -13.67 -9.86 17.53
N LEU A 190 -12.76 -8.89 17.33
CA LEU A 190 -12.36 -7.88 18.32
C LEU A 190 -12.80 -6.46 17.98
N ILE A 191 -13.32 -6.25 16.76
CA ILE A 191 -13.88 -4.98 16.30
C ILE A 191 -15.39 -5.12 16.45
N ASP A 192 -16.02 -4.19 17.15
CA ASP A 192 -17.48 -4.21 17.25
C ASP A 192 -18.12 -4.14 15.85
N GLU A 193 -19.26 -4.82 15.70
CA GLU A 193 -19.91 -4.96 14.39
C GLU A 193 -20.28 -3.61 13.74
N GLU A 194 -20.49 -2.56 14.54
CA GLU A 194 -20.74 -1.21 14.02
C GLU A 194 -19.49 -0.60 13.37
N THR A 195 -18.35 -0.66 14.05
CA THR A 195 -17.06 -0.21 13.51
C THR A 195 -16.64 -1.02 12.29
N LYS A 196 -16.84 -2.34 12.32
CA LYS A 196 -16.58 -3.23 11.19
C LYS A 196 -17.42 -2.84 9.97
N LYS A 197 -18.72 -2.60 10.17
CA LYS A 197 -19.63 -2.15 9.11
C LYS A 197 -19.20 -0.79 8.52
N LYS A 198 -18.76 0.16 9.35
CA LYS A 198 -18.23 1.46 8.88
C LYS A 198 -16.97 1.29 8.04
N ILE A 199 -16.05 0.41 8.45
CA ILE A 199 -14.83 0.12 7.68
C ILE A 199 -15.19 -0.52 6.34
N ILE A 200 -16.10 -1.50 6.34
CA ILE A 200 -16.57 -2.17 5.11
C ILE A 200 -17.20 -1.15 4.17
N ASP A 201 -18.12 -0.30 4.65
CA ASP A 201 -18.78 0.74 3.85
C ASP A 201 -17.80 1.76 3.25
N ILE A 202 -16.64 1.97 3.87
CA ILE A 202 -15.58 2.83 3.34
C ILE A 202 -14.76 2.12 2.27
N LEU A 203 -14.45 0.83 2.48
CA LEU A 203 -13.52 0.07 1.65
C LEU A 203 -14.17 -0.57 0.43
N VAL A 204 -15.44 -0.95 0.52
CA VAL A 204 -16.12 -1.76 -0.49
C VAL A 204 -17.53 -1.24 -0.76
N ASN A 205 -18.00 -1.49 -1.98
CA ASN A 205 -19.39 -1.32 -2.34
C ASN A 205 -20.10 -2.68 -2.25
N GLU A 206 -20.83 -2.90 -1.16
CA GLU A 206 -21.57 -4.16 -0.89
C GLU A 206 -22.56 -4.52 -2.00
N GLY A 207 -23.07 -3.54 -2.76
CA GLY A 207 -23.96 -3.79 -3.90
C GLY A 207 -23.31 -4.49 -5.10
N ASN A 208 -21.97 -4.55 -5.14
CA ASN A 208 -21.19 -5.08 -6.27
C ASN A 208 -20.26 -6.26 -5.88
N ILE A 209 -20.41 -6.81 -4.68
CA ILE A 209 -19.58 -7.92 -4.21
C ILE A 209 -20.46 -8.99 -3.56
N TYR A 210 -20.23 -10.26 -3.90
CA TYR A 210 -20.87 -11.36 -3.21
C TYR A 210 -20.32 -11.46 -1.78
N GLU A 211 -21.19 -11.75 -0.81
CA GLU A 211 -20.84 -11.79 0.61
C GLU A 211 -19.70 -12.78 0.92
N ASP A 212 -19.72 -13.96 0.31
CA ASP A 212 -18.67 -14.98 0.44
C ASP A 212 -17.32 -14.47 -0.07
N VAL A 213 -17.32 -13.75 -1.19
CA VAL A 213 -16.12 -13.12 -1.78
C VAL A 213 -15.60 -12.00 -0.88
N LEU A 214 -16.49 -11.17 -0.33
CA LEU A 214 -16.12 -10.11 0.59
C LEU A 214 -15.47 -10.69 1.85
N ASN A 215 -16.07 -11.71 2.46
CA ASN A 215 -15.54 -12.37 3.64
C ASN A 215 -14.16 -12.98 3.35
N GLU A 216 -14.00 -13.66 2.22
CA GLU A 216 -12.70 -14.21 1.82
C GLU A 216 -11.65 -13.11 1.59
N PHE A 217 -12.03 -12.01 0.92
CA PHE A 217 -11.16 -10.87 0.67
C PHE A 217 -10.70 -10.24 1.97
N LEU A 218 -11.64 -9.94 2.86
CA LEU A 218 -11.37 -9.40 4.18
C LEU A 218 -10.40 -10.29 4.94
N ILE A 219 -10.63 -11.61 4.94
CA ILE A 219 -9.74 -12.55 5.60
C ILE A 219 -8.35 -12.46 4.97
N LYS A 220 -8.22 -12.61 3.64
CA LYS A 220 -6.92 -12.85 2.97
C LYS A 220 -6.14 -11.60 2.57
N ALA A 221 -6.80 -10.55 2.10
CA ALA A 221 -6.16 -9.42 1.42
C ALA A 221 -5.47 -8.44 2.36
N GLY A 222 -5.89 -8.37 3.63
CA GLY A 222 -5.21 -7.56 4.63
C GLY A 222 -3.76 -8.01 4.89
N ASP A 223 -2.86 -7.06 5.16
CA ASP A 223 -1.53 -7.29 5.75
C ASP A 223 -1.01 -6.02 6.48
N VAL A 224 0.08 -6.16 7.22
CA VAL A 224 0.68 -5.09 8.04
C VAL A 224 1.56 -4.15 7.22
N THR A 225 1.82 -2.94 7.76
CA THR A 225 2.75 -1.96 7.18
C THR A 225 3.45 -1.15 8.27
N SER A 226 4.49 -0.39 7.95
CA SER A 226 5.12 0.51 8.93
C SER A 226 4.20 1.67 9.28
N THR A 227 4.19 2.06 10.55
CA THR A 227 3.46 3.24 11.04
C THR A 227 3.96 4.54 10.40
N LYS A 228 5.22 4.59 9.95
CA LYS A 228 5.76 5.73 9.21
C LYS A 228 5.13 5.90 7.83
N VAL A 229 4.73 4.81 7.15
CA VAL A 229 3.96 4.89 5.90
C VAL A 229 2.59 5.54 6.17
N LEU A 230 1.89 5.11 7.22
CA LEU A 230 0.60 5.68 7.61
C LEU A 230 0.74 7.17 7.97
N SER A 231 1.75 7.50 8.77
CA SER A 231 2.05 8.88 9.14
C SER A 231 2.38 9.75 7.93
N GLN A 232 3.10 9.20 6.95
CA GLN A 232 3.40 9.92 5.71
C GLN A 232 2.14 10.23 4.92
N LEU A 233 1.27 9.23 4.71
CA LEU A 233 0.06 9.40 3.93
C LEU A 233 -0.93 10.35 4.62
N LEU A 234 -1.01 10.31 5.95
CA LEU A 234 -1.75 11.32 6.72
C LEU A 234 -1.19 12.72 6.51
N PHE A 235 0.13 12.86 6.55
CA PHE A 235 0.77 14.14 6.28
C PHE A 235 0.50 14.63 4.85
N CYS A 236 0.57 13.73 3.85
CA CYS A 236 0.20 14.03 2.46
C CYS A 236 -1.25 14.52 2.37
N ALA A 237 -2.15 13.92 3.16
CA ALA A 237 -3.54 14.34 3.22
C ALA A 237 -3.72 15.72 3.84
N GLU A 238 -3.02 16.01 4.94
CA GLU A 238 -3.05 17.32 5.59
C GLU A 238 -2.64 18.46 4.64
N ILE A 239 -1.62 18.22 3.80
CA ILE A 239 -1.12 19.22 2.84
C ILE A 239 -1.79 19.12 1.46
N ASN A 240 -2.65 18.13 1.26
CA ASN A 240 -3.33 17.83 -0.01
C ASN A 240 -2.36 17.68 -1.20
N GLU A 241 -1.25 16.99 -0.99
CA GLU A 241 -0.22 16.71 -2.00
C GLU A 241 0.49 15.40 -1.67
N LEU A 242 0.81 14.57 -2.66
CA LEU A 242 1.71 13.43 -2.44
C LEU A 242 3.14 13.92 -2.22
N CYS A 243 3.69 13.65 -1.04
CA CYS A 243 4.97 14.22 -0.63
C CYS A 243 5.92 13.23 0.03
N LYS A 244 7.20 13.62 0.06
CA LYS A 244 8.25 12.88 0.76
C LYS A 244 8.10 13.01 2.27
N TYR A 245 8.55 12.00 2.99
CA TYR A 245 8.47 11.97 4.45
C TYR A 245 9.27 13.15 5.04
N PRO A 246 8.64 14.02 5.85
CA PRO A 246 9.33 15.19 6.38
C PRO A 246 10.46 14.79 7.33
N ARG A 247 11.62 15.44 7.20
CA ARG A 247 12.76 15.23 8.10
C ARG A 247 12.41 15.52 9.56
N PHE A 248 11.54 16.51 9.78
CA PHE A 248 11.02 16.89 11.09
C PHE A 248 9.48 17.03 11.03
N PRO A 249 8.71 15.93 11.14
CA PRO A 249 7.26 15.95 10.91
C PRO A 249 6.50 16.97 11.78
N VAL A 250 6.85 17.04 13.07
CA VAL A 250 6.22 17.97 14.03
C VAL A 250 6.48 19.44 13.64
N MET A 251 7.72 19.77 13.30
CA MET A 251 8.09 21.13 12.89
C MET A 251 7.51 21.48 11.52
N CYS A 252 7.56 20.55 10.58
CA CYS A 252 6.96 20.72 9.26
C CYS A 252 5.47 21.05 9.41
N LYS A 253 4.72 20.31 10.23
CA LYS A 253 3.31 20.59 10.54
C LYS A 253 3.09 21.97 11.17
N ARG A 254 3.90 22.33 12.17
CA ARG A 254 3.82 23.64 12.86
C ARG A 254 4.02 24.82 11.90
N PHE A 255 4.85 24.64 10.89
CA PHE A 255 5.24 25.70 9.96
C PHE A 255 4.65 25.58 8.56
N LEU A 256 3.66 24.71 8.33
CA LEU A 256 3.00 24.53 7.02
C LEU A 256 2.54 25.85 6.38
N LYS A 257 1.99 26.76 7.20
CA LYS A 257 1.47 28.06 6.77
C LYS A 257 2.55 29.10 6.45
N TYR A 258 3.83 28.82 6.69
CA TYR A 258 4.93 29.75 6.49
C TYR A 258 5.86 29.23 5.37
N PRO A 259 5.75 29.73 4.13
CA PRO A 259 6.44 29.15 2.97
C PRO A 259 7.97 29.00 3.11
N MET A 260 8.64 29.99 3.72
CA MET A 260 10.09 29.91 3.95
C MET A 260 10.45 28.80 4.95
N LEU A 261 9.71 28.67 6.04
CA LEU A 261 9.98 27.65 7.06
C LEU A 261 9.53 26.25 6.60
N ARG A 262 8.46 26.16 5.80
CA ARG A 262 8.01 24.90 5.15
C ARG A 262 9.16 24.25 4.37
N LYS A 263 9.92 25.03 3.59
CA LYS A 263 11.06 24.52 2.81
C LYS A 263 12.21 23.97 3.67
N ILE A 264 12.33 24.43 4.92
CA ILE A 264 13.39 23.98 5.84
C ILE A 264 13.03 22.64 6.48
N PHE A 265 11.77 22.47 6.88
CA PHE A 265 11.35 21.31 7.68
C PHE A 265 10.68 20.19 6.88
N CYS A 266 10.16 20.49 5.69
CA CYS A 266 9.44 19.54 4.84
C CYS A 266 10.33 19.07 3.67
N SER A 267 10.20 17.81 3.29
CA SER A 267 11.07 17.17 2.28
C SER A 267 10.64 17.39 0.83
N GLY A 268 9.67 18.27 0.58
CA GLY A 268 9.09 18.55 -0.73
C GLY A 268 8.08 17.50 -1.19
N SER A 269 7.41 17.82 -2.31
CA SER A 269 6.38 16.97 -2.92
C SER A 269 6.97 16.15 -4.07
N TYR A 270 6.34 15.02 -4.41
CA TYR A 270 6.71 14.27 -5.60
C TYR A 270 6.32 15.08 -6.85
N ASP A 271 7.27 15.22 -7.78
CA ASP A 271 7.02 15.90 -9.06
C ASP A 271 6.38 14.92 -10.04
N LEU A 272 5.05 14.92 -10.05
CA LEU A 272 4.25 14.03 -10.89
C LEU A 272 4.45 14.29 -12.39
N LYS A 273 4.86 15.51 -12.77
CA LYS A 273 5.09 15.90 -14.17
C LYS A 273 6.32 15.25 -14.77
N ARG A 274 7.15 14.60 -13.95
CA ARG A 274 8.27 13.78 -14.42
C ARG A 274 7.81 12.47 -15.04
N PHE A 275 6.56 12.06 -14.84
CA PHE A 275 6.05 10.84 -15.40
C PHE A 275 5.79 10.99 -16.90
N THR A 276 6.30 10.06 -17.70
CA THR A 276 6.22 10.14 -19.17
C THR A 276 5.66 8.90 -19.84
N ALA A 277 5.46 7.81 -19.11
CA ALA A 277 4.91 6.58 -19.68
C ALA A 277 3.41 6.74 -19.96
N PRO A 278 2.84 5.99 -20.94
CA PRO A 278 1.39 5.94 -21.11
C PRO A 278 0.71 5.42 -19.85
N ILE A 279 -0.32 6.11 -19.36
CA ILE A 279 -1.06 5.72 -18.16
C ILE A 279 -2.57 5.72 -18.39
N LEU A 280 -3.23 4.65 -17.93
CA LEU A 280 -4.68 4.54 -17.83
C LEU A 280 -5.10 4.67 -16.37
N PHE A 281 -6.05 5.56 -16.10
CA PHE A 281 -6.68 5.70 -14.79
C PHE A 281 -8.05 5.02 -14.77
N VAL A 282 -8.32 4.24 -13.73
CA VAL A 282 -9.63 3.63 -13.45
C VAL A 282 -10.10 4.15 -12.09
N ALA A 283 -11.20 4.88 -12.06
CA ALA A 283 -11.79 5.45 -10.85
C ALA A 283 -13.23 4.96 -10.66
N GLY A 284 -13.62 4.68 -9.41
CA GLY A 284 -15.01 4.39 -9.04
C GLY A 284 -15.73 5.67 -8.63
N ASP A 285 -16.95 5.88 -9.11
CA ASP A 285 -17.80 7.02 -8.75
C ASP A 285 -18.14 7.07 -7.24
N LYS A 286 -18.25 5.89 -6.62
CA LYS A 286 -18.52 5.70 -5.19
C LYS A 286 -17.27 5.45 -4.33
N ASP A 287 -16.07 5.61 -4.88
CA ASP A 287 -14.83 5.42 -4.12
C ASP A 287 -14.67 6.53 -3.07
N LYS A 288 -14.65 6.15 -1.80
CA LYS A 288 -14.53 7.06 -0.64
C LYS A 288 -13.08 7.36 -0.28
N LEU A 289 -12.11 6.54 -0.71
CA LEU A 289 -10.69 6.73 -0.41
C LEU A 289 -9.95 7.43 -1.55
N ALA A 290 -10.37 7.16 -2.77
CA ALA A 290 -9.84 7.74 -3.99
C ALA A 290 -10.98 8.24 -4.88
N PRO A 291 -11.73 9.27 -4.43
CA PRO A 291 -12.85 9.78 -5.21
C PRO A 291 -12.38 10.26 -6.59
N PRO A 292 -13.28 10.31 -7.59
CA PRO A 292 -12.91 10.70 -8.95
C PRO A 292 -12.17 12.03 -9.05
N SER A 293 -12.47 13.00 -8.18
CA SER A 293 -11.76 14.28 -8.11
C SER A 293 -10.28 14.14 -7.70
N ALA A 294 -9.98 13.24 -6.76
CA ALA A 294 -8.62 12.96 -6.30
C ALA A 294 -7.81 12.19 -7.36
N VAL A 295 -8.45 11.27 -8.09
CA VAL A 295 -7.83 10.55 -9.21
C VAL A 295 -7.63 11.48 -10.41
N LYS A 296 -8.61 12.35 -10.70
CA LYS A 296 -8.50 13.36 -11.77
C LYS A 296 -7.32 14.30 -11.55
N TYR A 297 -7.05 14.70 -10.31
CA TYR A 297 -5.85 15.47 -10.00
C TYR A 297 -4.56 14.71 -10.35
N ALA A 298 -4.49 13.40 -10.09
CA ALA A 298 -3.36 12.60 -10.53
C ALA A 298 -3.23 12.62 -12.07
N TYR A 299 -4.34 12.36 -12.77
CA TYR A 299 -4.37 12.42 -14.24
C TYR A 299 -3.85 13.75 -14.80
N GLU A 300 -4.31 14.88 -14.27
CA GLU A 300 -3.93 16.23 -14.73
C GLU A 300 -2.46 16.60 -14.46
N ASN A 301 -1.76 15.88 -13.57
CA ASN A 301 -0.38 16.18 -13.18
C ASN A 301 0.63 15.12 -13.61
N VAL A 302 0.16 14.00 -14.16
CA VAL A 302 0.97 12.87 -14.65
C VAL A 302 0.92 12.80 -16.20
N SER A 303 -0.05 13.49 -16.81
CA SER A 303 -0.25 13.55 -18.27
C SER A 303 0.29 14.84 -18.90
#